data_AF-A0A8I6AMN3-F1
#
_entry.id   AF-A0A8I6AMN3-F1
#
_cell.length_a   1.000
_cell.length_b   1.000
_cell.length_c   1.000
_cell.angle_alpha   90.00
_cell.angle_beta   90.00
_cell.angle_gamma   90.00
#
_symmetry.space_group_name_H-M   'P 1'
#
loop_
_entity.id
_entity.type
_entity.pdbx_description
1 polymer ?
#
loop_
_entity_poly.entity_id
_entity_poly.type
_entity_poly.pdbx_seq_one_letter_code
_entity_poly.pdbx_strand_id
1 'polypeptide(L)'
;MKPPRKVFKTTLLFLLLSHSLASVPYESQPGASSSHGQNCVGCVVVISLIEQLAEVHNSSVQVAMERLCSYLPEKLFLKPSCYFLVQTFGSDIIKLLGEAMKADVVCYALEFCKQDAVQSQCHLYSLPQDNLTLRCPEHFKGQY
;
A
#
# COMPACT_ATOMS: atom_id res chain seq x y z
N MET A 1 59.35 -23.84 -13.80
CA MET A 1 58.91 -25.14 -13.24
C MET A 1 57.39 -25.12 -13.04
N LYS A 2 56.73 -26.25 -13.34
CA LYS A 2 55.27 -26.47 -13.48
C LYS A 2 54.50 -26.39 -12.14
N PRO A 3 53.17 -26.14 -12.17
CA PRO A 3 52.33 -26.02 -10.97
C PRO A 3 51.81 -27.39 -10.49
N PRO A 4 51.45 -27.55 -9.20
CA PRO A 4 50.63 -28.68 -8.73
C PRO A 4 49.18 -28.18 -8.50
N ARG A 5 48.15 -28.46 -9.32
CA ARG A 5 47.51 -29.73 -9.71
C ARG A 5 47.26 -30.68 -8.53
N LYS A 6 46.35 -30.34 -7.59
CA LYS A 6 45.60 -31.30 -6.74
C LYS A 6 44.58 -30.72 -5.72
N VAL A 7 43.88 -29.62 -6.01
CA VAL A 7 42.81 -29.13 -5.09
C VAL A 7 41.41 -29.15 -5.72
N PHE A 8 41.30 -29.33 -7.05
CA PHE A 8 40.05 -29.07 -7.77
C PHE A 8 39.13 -30.29 -8.01
N LYS A 9 39.44 -31.49 -7.48
CA LYS A 9 38.65 -32.71 -7.75
C LYS A 9 37.82 -33.23 -6.58
N THR A 10 38.10 -32.81 -5.36
CA THR A 10 37.38 -33.34 -4.17
C THR A 10 36.19 -32.46 -3.78
N THR A 11 36.25 -31.15 -4.07
CA THR A 11 35.16 -30.21 -3.77
C THR A 11 33.95 -30.35 -4.70
N LEU A 12 34.16 -30.83 -5.93
CA LEU A 12 33.07 -31.05 -6.89
C LEU A 12 32.21 -32.28 -6.55
N LEU A 13 32.79 -33.28 -5.87
CA LEU A 13 32.07 -34.49 -5.47
C LEU A 13 31.08 -34.22 -4.32
N PHE A 14 31.42 -33.31 -3.40
CA PHE A 14 30.55 -32.90 -2.30
C PHE A 14 29.35 -32.05 -2.77
N LEU A 15 29.50 -31.27 -3.84
CA LEU A 15 28.42 -30.43 -4.39
C LEU A 15 27.35 -31.22 -5.17
N LEU A 16 27.67 -32.43 -5.63
CA LEU A 16 26.74 -33.26 -6.41
C LEU A 16 25.84 -34.15 -5.53
N LEU A 17 26.22 -34.40 -4.28
CA LEU A 17 25.47 -35.26 -3.34
C LEU A 17 24.31 -34.54 -2.62
N SER A 18 24.20 -33.21 -2.71
CA SER A 18 23.14 -32.43 -2.04
C SER A 18 21.85 -32.24 -2.86
N HIS A 19 21.73 -32.83 -4.05
CA HIS A 19 20.61 -32.56 -4.97
C HIS A 19 19.43 -33.56 -4.91
N SER A 20 19.23 -34.33 -3.83
CA SER A 20 18.07 -35.24 -3.77
C SER A 20 17.62 -35.56 -2.34
N LEU A 21 16.71 -34.75 -1.77
CA LEU A 21 15.30 -35.10 -1.48
C LEU A 21 14.65 -34.06 -0.55
N ALA A 22 13.44 -33.64 -0.94
CA ALA A 22 12.45 -32.85 -0.18
C ALA A 22 12.66 -31.33 -0.08
N SER A 23 12.55 -30.62 -1.21
CA SER A 23 11.93 -29.29 -1.17
C SER A 23 10.44 -29.48 -0.84
N VAL A 24 10.11 -29.32 0.43
CA VAL A 24 8.74 -29.04 0.91
C VAL A 24 8.18 -27.89 0.05
N PRO A 25 7.00 -28.00 -0.59
CA PRO A 25 6.31 -26.83 -1.09
C PRO A 25 5.74 -26.10 0.13
N TYR A 26 6.56 -25.26 0.74
CA TYR A 26 6.11 -24.25 1.67
C TYR A 26 6.33 -22.88 1.03
N GLU A 27 5.34 -22.02 1.27
CA GLU A 27 5.29 -20.61 0.95
C GLU A 27 4.82 -20.26 -0.46
N SER A 28 3.50 -20.05 -0.54
CA SER A 28 2.90 -19.02 -1.39
C SER A 28 3.77 -17.76 -1.38
N GLN A 29 4.47 -17.47 -2.47
CA GLN A 29 5.17 -16.20 -2.67
C GLN A 29 4.27 -15.20 -3.42
N PRO A 30 3.60 -14.26 -2.74
CA PRO A 30 3.08 -13.05 -3.36
C PRO A 30 4.21 -12.02 -3.48
N GLY A 31 5.20 -12.29 -4.33
CA GLY A 31 6.42 -11.49 -4.48
C GLY A 31 6.28 -10.23 -5.34
N ALA A 32 5.08 -9.86 -5.78
CA ALA A 32 4.84 -8.69 -6.65
C ALA A 32 3.84 -7.66 -6.07
N SER A 33 3.29 -7.90 -4.86
CA SER A 33 2.14 -7.14 -4.30
C SER A 33 2.51 -6.20 -3.14
N SER A 34 3.73 -6.27 -2.60
CA SER A 34 4.08 -5.52 -1.37
C SER A 34 4.10 -3.99 -1.57
N SER A 35 4.63 -3.52 -2.70
CA SER A 35 4.75 -2.08 -2.99
C SER A 35 3.38 -1.42 -3.23
N HIS A 36 2.51 -2.07 -4.00
CA HIS A 36 1.17 -1.57 -4.29
C HIS A 36 0.29 -1.51 -3.05
N GLY A 37 0.36 -2.51 -2.18
CA GLY A 37 -0.34 -2.49 -0.90
C GLY A 37 0.12 -1.34 0.01
N GLN A 38 1.43 -1.12 0.10
CA GLN A 38 1.99 -0.02 0.89
C GLN A 38 1.56 1.36 0.38
N ASN A 39 1.57 1.56 -0.93
CA ASN A 39 1.14 2.82 -1.55
C ASN A 39 -0.36 3.06 -1.34
N CYS A 40 -1.17 2.01 -1.47
CA CYS A 40 -2.61 2.10 -1.22
C CYS A 40 -2.91 2.46 0.24
N VAL A 41 -2.31 1.75 1.20
CA VAL A 41 -2.49 2.04 2.63
C VAL A 41 -1.99 3.46 2.96
N GLY A 42 -0.83 3.85 2.44
CA GLY A 42 -0.29 5.20 2.63
C GLY A 42 -1.21 6.29 2.12
N CYS A 43 -1.75 6.12 0.90
CA CYS A 43 -2.73 7.06 0.34
C CYS A 43 -3.97 7.15 1.23
N VAL A 44 -4.58 6.01 1.57
CA VAL A 44 -5.84 5.99 2.34
C VAL A 44 -5.65 6.69 3.68
N VAL A 45 -4.54 6.42 4.38
CA VAL A 45 -4.23 7.07 5.66
C VAL A 45 -4.10 8.60 5.49
N VAL A 46 -3.33 9.06 4.50
CA VAL A 46 -3.10 10.49 4.30
C VAL A 46 -4.39 11.23 3.91
N ILE A 47 -5.17 10.70 2.97
CA ILE A 47 -6.44 11.30 2.56
C ILE A 47 -7.43 11.32 3.73
N SER A 48 -7.50 10.25 4.52
CA SER A 48 -8.36 10.19 5.71
C SER A 48 -7.99 11.24 6.75
N LEU A 49 -6.69 11.50 6.94
CA LEU A 49 -6.22 12.54 7.86
C LEU A 49 -6.55 13.94 7.34
N ILE A 50 -6.46 14.18 6.03
CA ILE A 50 -6.84 15.45 5.41
C ILE A 50 -8.34 15.71 5.60
N GLU A 51 -9.20 14.71 5.35
CA GLU A 51 -10.66 14.79 5.56
C GLU A 51 -10.96 15.14 7.02
N GLN A 52 -10.39 14.38 7.97
CA GLN A 52 -10.57 14.64 9.41
C GLN A 52 -10.06 16.02 9.84
N LEU A 53 -8.90 16.47 9.33
CA LEU A 53 -8.37 17.80 9.65
C LEU A 53 -9.26 18.91 9.09
N ALA A 54 -9.85 18.71 7.91
CA ALA A 54 -10.80 19.64 7.33
C ALA A 54 -12.06 19.75 8.19
N GLU A 55 -12.62 18.61 8.62
CA GLU A 55 -13.81 18.54 9.48
C GLU A 55 -13.55 19.15 10.87
N VAL A 56 -12.50 18.71 11.57
CA VAL A 56 -12.17 19.14 12.94
C VAL A 56 -11.93 20.64 13.02
N HIS A 57 -11.29 21.22 12.01
CA HIS A 57 -11.02 22.65 11.96
C HIS A 57 -12.05 23.45 11.17
N ASN A 58 -13.12 22.82 10.69
CA ASN A 58 -14.14 23.41 9.82
C ASN A 58 -13.52 24.29 8.72
N SER A 59 -12.54 23.71 8.02
CA SER A 59 -11.73 24.40 7.01
C SER A 59 -11.78 23.67 5.67
N SER A 60 -11.39 24.34 4.58
CA SER A 60 -11.32 23.69 3.27
C SER A 60 -10.25 22.60 3.23
N VAL A 61 -10.41 21.64 2.32
CA VAL A 61 -9.43 20.57 2.06
C VAL A 61 -8.04 21.14 1.74
N GLN A 62 -7.96 22.25 0.99
CA GLN A 62 -6.70 22.96 0.73
C GLN A 62 -6.00 23.40 2.02
N VAL A 63 -6.74 24.06 2.92
CA VAL A 63 -6.20 24.53 4.19
C VAL A 63 -5.80 23.35 5.08
N ALA A 64 -6.57 22.25 5.05
CA ALA A 64 -6.24 21.03 5.78
C ALA A 64 -4.94 20.39 5.28
N MET A 65 -4.71 20.34 3.97
CA MET A 65 -3.47 19.85 3.36
C MET A 65 -2.27 20.72 3.76
N GLU A 66 -2.38 22.04 3.66
CA GLU A 66 -1.31 22.97 4.07
C GLU A 66 -1.01 22.85 5.57
N ARG A 67 -2.05 22.70 6.39
CA ARG A 67 -1.93 22.47 7.84
C ARG A 67 -1.21 21.15 8.13
N LEU A 68 -1.57 20.07 7.45
CA LEU A 68 -0.88 18.78 7.58
C LEU A 68 0.61 18.92 7.27
N CYS A 69 0.96 19.58 6.17
CA CYS A 69 2.37 19.82 5.83
C CYS A 69 3.09 20.69 6.86
N SER A 70 2.40 21.64 7.50
CA SER A 70 2.99 22.50 8.53
C SER A 70 3.38 21.74 9.81
N TYR A 71 2.74 20.58 10.07
CA TYR A 71 3.07 19.71 11.21
C TYR A 71 4.28 18.82 10.97
N LEU A 72 4.71 18.65 9.71
CA LEU A 72 5.85 17.82 9.38
C LEU A 72 7.18 18.54 9.65
N PRO A 73 8.20 17.82 10.13
CA PRO A 73 9.51 18.40 10.34
C PRO A 73 10.21 18.69 9.00
N GLU A 74 11.14 19.64 9.01
CA GLU A 74 12.03 19.94 7.88
C GLU A 74 13.04 18.80 7.62
N LYS A 75 13.31 17.98 8.64
CA LYS A 75 14.22 16.82 8.55
C LYS A 75 13.72 15.81 7.53
N LEU A 76 14.65 15.12 6.88
CA LEU A 76 14.37 14.10 5.87
C LEU A 76 13.48 14.60 4.71
N PHE A 77 13.42 15.92 4.48
CA PHE A 77 12.61 16.54 3.44
C PHE A 77 11.10 16.28 3.55
N LEU A 78 10.59 15.88 4.72
CA LEU A 78 9.17 15.53 4.89
C LEU A 78 8.24 16.70 4.58
N LYS A 79 8.52 17.87 5.16
CA LYS A 79 7.76 19.09 4.90
C LYS A 79 7.80 19.55 3.42
N PRO A 80 8.97 19.74 2.78
CA PRO A 80 9.00 20.13 1.37
C PRO A 80 8.40 19.07 0.43
N SER A 81 8.60 17.77 0.70
CA SER A 81 7.94 16.69 -0.06
C SER A 81 6.43 16.72 0.10
N CYS A 82 5.91 17.03 1.29
CA CYS A 82 4.47 17.20 1.50
C CYS A 82 3.91 18.33 0.65
N TYR A 83 4.53 19.52 0.68
CA TYR A 83 4.09 20.64 -0.16
C TYR A 83 4.18 20.31 -1.66
N PHE A 84 5.20 19.57 -2.08
CA PHE A 84 5.29 19.07 -3.46
C PHE A 84 4.10 18.16 -3.84
N LEU A 85 3.70 17.25 -2.94
CA LEU A 85 2.53 16.39 -3.17
C LEU A 85 1.22 17.19 -3.20
N VAL A 86 1.07 18.18 -2.31
CA VAL A 86 -0.09 19.08 -2.33
C VAL A 86 -0.18 19.84 -3.64
N GLN A 87 0.95 20.32 -4.18
CA GLN A 87 0.96 20.99 -5.49
C GLN A 87 0.64 20.04 -6.65
N THR A 88 1.03 18.77 -6.52
CA THR A 88 0.86 17.76 -7.59
C THR A 88 -0.55 17.18 -7.61
N PHE A 89 -1.07 16.78 -6.46
CA PHE A 89 -2.33 16.03 -6.33
C PHE A 89 -3.45 16.84 -5.68
N GLY A 90 -3.16 18.01 -5.10
CA GLY A 90 -4.12 18.76 -4.28
C GLY A 90 -5.39 19.14 -5.02
N SER A 91 -5.30 19.53 -6.29
CA SER A 91 -6.48 19.85 -7.11
C SER A 91 -7.43 18.65 -7.26
N ASP A 92 -6.89 17.48 -7.55
CA ASP A 92 -7.68 16.25 -7.69
C ASP A 92 -8.27 15.82 -6.36
N ILE A 93 -7.50 15.90 -5.27
CA ILE A 93 -7.97 15.59 -3.92
C ILE A 93 -9.11 16.51 -3.50
N ILE A 94 -9.01 17.83 -3.75
CA ILE A 94 -10.07 18.80 -3.45
C ILE A 94 -11.35 18.45 -4.20
N LYS A 95 -11.23 18.11 -5.49
CA LYS A 95 -12.38 17.75 -6.31
C LYS A 95 -13.04 16.46 -5.80
N LEU A 96 -12.26 15.42 -5.60
CA LEU A 96 -12.76 14.10 -5.20
C LEU A 96 -13.40 14.12 -3.80
N LEU A 97 -12.77 14.80 -2.83
CA LEU A 97 -13.36 14.97 -1.49
C LEU A 97 -14.56 15.93 -1.51
N GLY A 98 -14.59 16.91 -2.42
CA GLY A 98 -15.74 17.79 -2.63
C GLY A 98 -16.98 17.05 -3.15
N GLU A 99 -16.80 15.91 -3.83
CA GLU A 99 -17.86 15.00 -4.28
C GLU A 99 -18.28 13.99 -3.18
N ALA A 100 -17.89 14.23 -1.92
CA ALA A 100 -18.17 13.40 -0.75
C ALA A 100 -17.66 11.95 -0.87
N MET A 101 -16.61 11.72 -1.67
CA MET A 101 -15.95 10.42 -1.77
C MET A 101 -15.11 10.12 -0.54
N LYS A 102 -15.13 8.87 -0.08
CA LYS A 102 -14.27 8.39 1.01
C LYS A 102 -12.86 8.09 0.52
N ALA A 103 -11.90 8.13 1.45
CA ALA A 103 -10.47 8.07 1.14
C ALA A 103 -10.03 6.85 0.30
N ASP A 104 -10.66 5.70 0.48
CA ASP A 104 -10.41 4.50 -0.34
C ASP A 104 -10.81 4.71 -1.80
N VAL A 105 -12.00 5.28 -2.06
CA VAL A 105 -12.45 5.64 -3.41
C VAL A 105 -11.50 6.67 -4.06
N VAL A 106 -11.09 7.69 -3.31
CA VAL A 106 -10.10 8.68 -3.77
C VAL A 106 -8.79 8.02 -4.17
N CYS A 107 -8.29 7.07 -3.37
CA CYS A 107 -7.01 6.41 -3.62
C CYS A 107 -7.03 5.42 -4.79
N TYR A 108 -8.20 4.86 -5.13
CA TYR A 108 -8.39 4.14 -6.40
C TYR A 108 -8.40 5.10 -7.59
N ALA A 109 -9.08 6.24 -7.49
CA ALA A 109 -9.13 7.25 -8.55
C ALA A 109 -7.75 7.87 -8.84
N LEU A 110 -6.90 7.99 -7.82
CA LEU A 110 -5.52 8.46 -7.94
C LEU A 110 -4.51 7.33 -8.26
N GLU A 111 -4.98 6.11 -8.52
CA GLU A 111 -4.18 4.92 -8.87
C GLU A 111 -3.15 4.44 -7.83
N PHE A 112 -3.20 4.96 -6.60
CA PHE A 112 -2.39 4.44 -5.49
C PHE A 112 -2.87 3.06 -5.05
N CYS A 113 -4.18 2.82 -5.15
CA CYS A 113 -4.79 1.51 -4.99
C CYS A 113 -5.07 0.90 -6.37
N LYS A 114 -4.61 -0.34 -6.58
CA LYS A 114 -4.89 -1.10 -7.80
C LYS A 114 -5.87 -2.22 -7.49
N GLN A 115 -6.69 -2.55 -8.48
CA GLN A 115 -7.50 -3.74 -8.46
C GLN A 115 -6.69 -4.86 -9.11
N ASP A 116 -6.29 -5.86 -8.32
CA ASP A 116 -5.64 -7.04 -8.88
C ASP A 116 -6.71 -7.91 -9.55
N ALA A 117 -6.38 -8.55 -10.67
CA ALA A 117 -7.33 -9.43 -11.39
C ALA A 117 -7.85 -10.60 -10.54
N VAL A 118 -7.22 -10.86 -9.39
CA VAL A 118 -7.56 -11.90 -8.42
C VAL A 118 -8.16 -11.33 -7.12
N GLN A 119 -7.96 -10.04 -6.83
CA GLN A 119 -8.40 -9.39 -5.58
C GLN A 119 -9.52 -8.37 -5.87
N SER A 120 -10.68 -8.56 -5.24
CA SER A 120 -11.73 -7.53 -5.20
C SER A 120 -11.17 -6.22 -4.63
N GLN A 121 -11.77 -5.08 -5.00
CA GLN A 121 -11.38 -3.78 -4.46
C GLN A 121 -11.42 -3.80 -2.92
N CYS A 122 -10.33 -3.34 -2.31
CA CYS A 122 -10.14 -3.26 -0.86
C CYS A 122 -10.64 -1.91 -0.38
N HIS A 123 -11.65 -1.91 0.49
CA HIS A 123 -12.23 -0.70 1.06
C HIS A 123 -11.94 -0.63 2.55
N LEU A 124 -11.55 0.56 3.03
CA LEU A 124 -11.40 0.83 4.45
C LEU A 124 -12.71 1.35 5.04
N TYR A 125 -13.47 2.11 4.24
CA TYR A 125 -14.73 2.69 4.64
C TYR A 125 -15.89 1.89 4.03
N SER A 126 -17.05 1.94 4.68
CA SER A 126 -18.26 1.39 4.08
C SER A 126 -18.63 2.21 2.86
N LEU A 127 -18.73 1.56 1.70
CA LEU A 127 -19.21 2.21 0.48
C LEU A 127 -20.64 2.72 0.71
N PRO A 128 -20.99 3.93 0.23
CA PRO A 128 -22.37 4.38 0.17
C PRO A 128 -23.13 3.34 -0.65
N GLN A 129 -24.02 2.60 0.01
CA GLN A 129 -24.79 1.55 -0.63
C GLN A 129 -25.74 2.20 -1.63
N ASP A 130 -25.42 2.12 -2.92
CA ASP A 130 -26.47 2.02 -3.92
C ASP A 130 -27.23 0.73 -3.60
N ASN A 131 -28.39 0.89 -2.95
CA ASN A 131 -29.46 -0.10 -2.70
C ASN A 131 -29.09 -1.58 -2.41
N LEU A 132 -28.92 -1.89 -1.12
CA LEU A 132 -29.44 -3.10 -0.45
C LEU A 132 -29.01 -4.50 -0.98
N THR A 133 -27.91 -5.04 -0.46
CA THR A 133 -27.85 -6.33 0.28
C THR A 133 -26.41 -6.62 0.72
N LEU A 134 -25.94 -6.01 1.80
CA LEU A 134 -24.79 -6.55 2.53
C LEU A 134 -25.25 -7.78 3.32
N ARG A 135 -25.43 -8.90 2.62
CA ARG A 135 -25.30 -10.21 3.26
C ARG A 135 -23.80 -10.43 3.41
N CYS A 136 -23.22 -10.07 4.56
CA CYS A 136 -21.95 -10.67 4.94
C CYS A 136 -22.10 -12.19 4.76
N PRO A 137 -21.19 -12.89 4.06
CA PRO A 137 -21.20 -14.34 4.09
C PRO A 137 -21.23 -14.75 5.57
N GLU A 138 -22.23 -15.55 5.97
CA GLU A 138 -22.40 -16.09 7.33
C GLU A 138 -21.15 -16.86 7.83
N HIS A 139 -20.14 -17.03 6.97
CA HIS A 139 -18.87 -17.67 7.24
C HIS A 139 -17.96 -16.96 8.24
N PHE A 140 -18.28 -15.73 8.68
CA PHE A 140 -17.54 -15.00 9.72
C PHE A 140 -18.29 -14.89 11.06
N LYS A 141 -19.47 -15.51 11.19
CA LYS A 141 -20.18 -15.57 12.47
C LYS A 141 -19.72 -16.79 13.26
N GLY A 142 -18.48 -16.74 13.75
CA GLY A 142 -17.97 -17.77 14.64
C GLY A 142 -16.46 -17.76 14.79
N GLN A 143 -15.91 -16.82 15.57
CA GLN A 143 -14.86 -17.15 16.55
C GLN A 143 -14.75 -16.00 17.57
N TYR A 144 -15.15 -16.32 18.81
CA TYR A 144 -15.20 -15.52 20.05
C TYR A 144 -16.46 -14.68 20.28
#